data_AF-A0AB35RLC3-F1
#
_entry.id   AF-A0AB35RLC3-F1
#
_cell.length_a   1.000
_cell.length_b   1.000
_cell.length_c   1.000
_cell.angle_alpha   90.00
_cell.angle_beta   90.00
_cell.angle_gamma   90.00
#
_symmetry.space_group_name_H-M   'P 1'
#
loop_
_entity.id
_entity.type
_entity.pdbx_description
1 polymer ?
#
loop_
_entity_poly.entity_id
_entity_poly.type
_entity_poly.pdbx_seq_one_letter_code
_entity_poly.pdbx_strand_id
1 'polypeptide(L)'
;MAGDYGKGNISLSTAYDMYDDKLDSFPNMSRLDILRYLVTDEGTVHFAALMIKKTKDIMNGYIIDLPQRKQEAILVTYFKQGDKYRRKFISISLKNNPEAKIKSGEGCRTCFQRKKISDAIGVKIKDFNVTQKAS
;
A
#
# COMPACT_ATOMS: atom_id res chain seq x y z
N MET A 1 -20.25 -8.12 -8.66
CA MET A 1 -19.62 -9.29 -9.27
C MET A 1 -18.17 -9.28 -8.82
N ALA A 2 -17.71 -10.33 -8.14
CA ALA A 2 -16.35 -10.40 -7.60
C ALA A 2 -15.37 -10.48 -8.78
N GLY A 3 -14.50 -9.48 -8.92
CA GLY A 3 -13.60 -9.36 -10.07
C GLY A 3 -12.22 -8.89 -9.64
N ASP A 4 -11.73 -9.43 -8.53
CA ASP A 4 -10.33 -9.29 -8.13
C ASP A 4 -9.54 -10.37 -8.87
N TYR A 5 -8.53 -9.97 -9.64
CA TYR A 5 -7.76 -10.87 -10.51
C TYR A 5 -6.29 -10.91 -10.08
N GLY A 6 -5.65 -12.05 -10.36
CA GLY A 6 -4.26 -12.31 -10.05
C GLY A 6 -3.98 -12.51 -8.55
N LYS A 7 -2.73 -12.84 -8.20
CA LYS A 7 -2.30 -13.07 -6.81
C LYS A 7 -2.38 -11.81 -5.92
N GLY A 8 -2.46 -10.63 -6.55
CA GLY A 8 -2.51 -9.33 -5.86
C GLY A 8 -3.92 -8.88 -5.46
N ASN A 9 -4.97 -9.62 -5.83
CA ASN A 9 -6.36 -9.28 -5.54
C ASN A 9 -6.73 -7.84 -5.98
N ILE A 10 -6.33 -7.47 -7.20
CA ILE A 10 -6.60 -6.16 -7.80
C ILE A 10 -7.85 -6.27 -8.66
N SER A 11 -8.81 -5.36 -8.47
CA SER A 11 -10.01 -5.34 -9.31
C SER A 11 -9.69 -4.98 -10.76
N LEU A 12 -10.32 -5.64 -11.73
CA LEU A 12 -10.10 -5.35 -13.15
C LEU A 12 -10.45 -3.89 -13.51
N SER A 13 -11.52 -3.36 -12.91
CA SER A 13 -11.89 -1.94 -13.02
C SER A 13 -10.76 -1.02 -12.57
N THR A 14 -10.09 -1.36 -11.46
CA THR A 14 -8.96 -0.57 -10.97
C THR A 14 -7.78 -0.58 -11.95
N ALA A 15 -7.46 -1.73 -12.55
CA ALA A 15 -6.42 -1.79 -13.57
C ALA A 15 -6.76 -0.96 -14.81
N TYR A 16 -8.03 -0.93 -15.21
CA TYR A 16 -8.54 -0.08 -16.29
C TYR A 16 -8.42 1.41 -15.97
N ASP A 17 -8.86 1.83 -14.79
CA ASP A 17 -8.75 3.21 -14.34
C ASP A 17 -7.29 3.67 -14.33
N MET A 18 -6.35 2.83 -13.87
CA MET A 18 -4.92 3.18 -13.86
C MET A 18 -4.33 3.39 -15.26
N TYR A 19 -4.76 2.57 -16.22
CA TYR A 19 -4.34 2.68 -17.61
C TYR A 19 -4.94 3.92 -18.28
N ASP A 20 -6.19 4.26 -17.98
CA ASP A 20 -6.88 5.43 -18.50
C ASP A 20 -6.35 6.72 -17.88
N ASP A 21 -6.09 6.72 -16.56
CA ASP A 21 -5.47 7.81 -15.79
C ASP A 21 -3.99 8.06 -16.17
N LYS A 22 -3.39 7.21 -17.02
CA LYS A 22 -1.98 7.28 -17.44
C LYS A 22 -1.01 7.37 -16.26
N LEU A 23 -1.24 6.55 -15.23
CA LEU A 23 -0.35 6.49 -14.06
C LEU A 23 1.07 5.97 -14.39
N ASP A 24 1.21 5.34 -15.56
CA ASP A 24 2.47 4.90 -16.15
C ASP A 24 2.45 5.04 -17.69
N SER A 25 3.63 4.94 -18.30
CA SER A 25 3.84 4.88 -19.75
C SER A 25 3.51 3.49 -20.32
N PHE A 26 2.23 3.14 -20.26
CA PHE A 26 1.75 1.89 -20.85
C PHE A 26 1.82 1.89 -22.38
N PRO A 27 2.16 0.75 -23.02
CA PRO A 27 1.91 0.57 -24.45
C PRO A 27 0.41 0.62 -24.74
N ASN A 28 0.03 0.87 -25.99
CA ASN A 28 -1.37 0.92 -26.37
C ASN A 28 -1.98 -0.48 -26.28
N MET A 29 -2.74 -0.75 -25.23
CA MET A 29 -3.30 -2.05 -24.88
C MET A 29 -4.83 -2.04 -24.95
N SER A 30 -5.42 -3.12 -25.46
CA SER A 30 -6.87 -3.33 -25.32
C SER A 30 -7.23 -3.71 -23.88
N ARG A 31 -8.52 -3.62 -23.53
CA ARG A 31 -9.03 -4.09 -22.23
C ARG A 31 -8.73 -5.57 -21.97
N LEU A 32 -8.69 -6.39 -23.03
CA LEU A 32 -8.32 -7.80 -22.94
C LEU A 32 -6.81 -7.97 -22.69
N ASP A 33 -5.97 -7.14 -23.31
CA ASP A 33 -4.52 -7.17 -23.07
C ASP A 33 -4.18 -6.76 -21.65
N ILE A 34 -4.87 -5.75 -21.10
CA ILE A 34 -4.73 -5.34 -19.70
C ILE A 34 -5.12 -6.49 -18.75
N LEU A 35 -6.23 -7.20 -19.03
CA LEU A 35 -6.62 -8.37 -18.24
C LEU A 35 -5.55 -9.46 -18.29
N ARG A 36 -5.06 -9.78 -19.50
CA ARG A 36 -4.00 -10.78 -19.71
C ARG A 36 -2.70 -10.41 -19.00
N TYR A 37 -2.34 -9.13 -19.01
CA TYR A 37 -1.16 -8.64 -18.31
C TYR A 37 -1.36 -8.71 -16.80
N LEU A 38 -2.51 -8.26 -16.28
CA LEU A 38 -2.83 -8.26 -14.85
C LEU A 38 -2.70 -9.65 -14.20
N VAL A 39 -3.09 -10.72 -14.89
CA VAL A 39 -3.02 -12.09 -14.35
C VAL A 39 -1.61 -12.68 -14.34
N THR A 40 -0.61 -12.03 -14.96
CA THR A 40 0.79 -12.42 -14.84
C THR A 40 1.38 -11.96 -13.50
N ASP A 41 2.43 -12.64 -13.01
CA ASP A 41 3.13 -12.21 -11.79
C ASP A 41 3.73 -10.80 -11.95
N GLU A 42 4.29 -10.50 -13.13
CA GLU A 42 4.83 -9.18 -13.46
C GLU A 42 3.75 -8.10 -13.45
N GLY A 43 2.66 -8.30 -14.20
CA GLY A 43 1.57 -7.32 -14.28
C GLY A 43 0.86 -7.12 -12.94
N THR A 44 0.68 -8.18 -12.15
CA THR A 44 0.18 -8.07 -10.77
C THR A 44 1.08 -7.17 -9.93
N VAL A 45 2.40 -7.39 -9.94
CA VAL A 45 3.36 -6.56 -9.18
C VAL A 45 3.36 -5.13 -9.69
N HIS A 46 3.30 -4.93 -11.01
CA HIS A 46 3.30 -3.62 -11.63
C HIS A 46 2.05 -2.82 -11.23
N PHE A 47 0.85 -3.34 -11.42
CA PHE A 47 -0.38 -2.64 -11.02
C PHE A 47 -0.45 -2.40 -9.50
N ALA A 48 0.06 -3.34 -8.68
CA ALA A 48 0.17 -3.13 -7.24
C ALA A 48 1.10 -1.94 -6.91
N ALA A 49 2.26 -1.85 -7.59
CA ALA A 49 3.20 -0.75 -7.41
C ALA A 49 2.59 0.60 -7.83
N LEU A 50 1.86 0.65 -8.95
CA LEU A 50 1.15 1.86 -9.38
C LEU A 50 0.07 2.28 -8.39
N MET A 51 -0.67 1.32 -7.82
CA MET A 51 -1.65 1.62 -6.79
C MET A 51 -0.98 2.16 -5.52
N ILE A 52 0.16 1.60 -5.11
CA ILE A 52 0.94 2.09 -3.99
C ILE A 52 1.46 3.51 -4.27
N LYS A 53 1.91 3.80 -5.50
CA LYS A 53 2.33 5.14 -5.93
C LYS A 53 1.18 6.15 -5.82
N LYS A 54 0.02 5.87 -6.42
CA LYS A 54 -1.19 6.70 -6.30
C LYS A 54 -1.62 6.89 -4.84
N THR A 55 -1.53 5.82 -4.04
CA THR A 55 -1.82 5.86 -2.61
C THR A 55 -0.84 6.76 -1.86
N LYS A 56 0.45 6.71 -2.22
CA LYS A 56 1.48 7.57 -1.62
C LYS A 56 1.13 9.02 -1.81
N ASP A 57 0.73 9.44 -3.01
CA ASP A 57 0.37 10.82 -3.29
C ASP A 57 -0.83 11.28 -2.43
N ILE A 58 -1.85 10.42 -2.28
CA ILE A 58 -3.04 10.71 -1.44
C ILE A 58 -2.69 10.78 0.05
N MET A 59 -1.78 9.91 0.51
CA MET A 59 -1.48 9.72 1.93
C MET A 59 -0.26 10.52 2.40
N ASN A 60 0.51 11.12 1.48
CA ASN A 60 1.83 11.71 1.77
C ASN A 60 1.76 12.71 2.92
N GLY A 61 0.77 13.61 2.89
CA GLY A 61 0.58 14.63 3.93
C GLY A 61 0.34 14.08 5.33
N TYR A 62 0.00 12.79 5.48
CA TYR A 62 -0.22 12.14 6.77
C TYR A 62 0.93 11.22 7.22
N ILE A 63 1.83 10.86 6.32
CA ILE A 63 2.83 9.81 6.57
C ILE A 63 4.28 10.24 6.35
N ILE A 64 4.54 11.38 5.73
CA ILE A 64 5.89 11.80 5.30
C ILE A 64 6.92 11.81 6.45
N ASP A 65 6.50 12.19 7.66
CA ASP A 65 7.38 12.26 8.85
C ASP A 65 7.55 10.91 9.57
N LEU A 66 6.91 9.85 9.07
CA LEU A 66 7.05 8.52 9.66
C LEU A 66 8.28 7.80 9.08
N PRO A 67 8.93 6.89 9.84
CA PRO A 67 9.96 6.02 9.29
C PRO A 67 9.45 5.25 8.06
N GLN A 68 10.31 5.06 7.05
CA GLN A 68 9.93 4.45 5.76
C GLN A 68 9.11 3.15 5.90
N ARG A 69 9.52 2.25 6.81
CA ARG A 69 8.80 0.99 7.07
C ARG A 69 7.34 1.21 7.52
N LYS A 70 7.07 2.28 8.28
CA LYS A 70 5.71 2.63 8.70
C LYS A 70 4.94 3.24 7.54
N GLN A 71 5.58 4.07 6.71
CA GLN A 71 4.96 4.60 5.50
C GLN A 71 4.48 3.44 4.62
N GLU A 72 5.36 2.50 4.29
CA GLU A 72 5.05 1.30 3.50
C GLU A 72 3.87 0.51 4.09
N ALA A 73 3.89 0.24 5.40
CA ALA A 73 2.80 -0.47 6.08
C ALA A 73 1.44 0.27 5.99
N ILE A 74 1.45 1.59 6.05
CA ILE A 74 0.24 2.42 5.91
C ILE A 74 -0.25 2.42 4.45
N LEU A 75 0.66 2.51 3.47
CA LEU A 75 0.31 2.42 2.04
C LEU A 75 -0.31 1.06 1.71
N VAL A 76 0.23 -0.03 2.24
CA VAL A 76 -0.34 -1.38 2.09
C VAL A 76 -1.71 -1.49 2.77
N THR A 77 -1.89 -0.84 3.93
CA THR A 77 -3.20 -0.82 4.60
C THR A 77 -4.24 -0.10 3.74
N TYR A 78 -3.90 1.06 3.20
CA TYR A 78 -4.78 1.81 2.32
C TYR A 78 -5.06 1.05 1.02
N PHE A 79 -4.05 0.39 0.43
CA PHE A 79 -4.25 -0.48 -0.73
C PHE A 79 -5.35 -1.53 -0.47
N LYS A 80 -5.34 -2.16 0.70
CA LYS A 80 -6.33 -3.19 1.08
C LYS A 80 -7.72 -2.63 1.45
N GLN A 81 -7.77 -1.46 2.07
CA GLN A 81 -9.01 -0.93 2.66
C GLN A 81 -9.63 0.24 1.88
N GLY A 82 -8.90 0.77 0.90
CA GLY A 82 -9.25 1.94 0.12
C GLY A 82 -9.48 3.20 0.97
N ASP A 83 -10.23 4.13 0.39
CA ASP A 83 -10.48 5.45 0.97
C ASP A 83 -11.24 5.39 2.32
N LYS A 84 -11.94 4.28 2.60
CA LYS A 84 -12.59 4.05 3.90
C LYS A 84 -11.60 4.18 5.05
N TYR A 85 -10.38 3.69 4.89
CA TYR A 85 -9.34 3.78 5.90
C TYR A 85 -8.89 5.23 6.16
N ARG A 86 -8.67 6.02 5.09
CA ARG A 86 -8.33 7.44 5.20
C ARG A 86 -9.49 8.25 5.80
N ARG A 87 -10.72 8.07 5.31
CA ARG A 87 -11.91 8.75 5.85
C ARG A 87 -12.12 8.45 7.32
N LYS A 88 -11.95 7.19 7.74
CA LYS A 88 -12.05 6.82 9.17
C LYS A 88 -11.02 7.60 10.00
N PHE A 89 -9.78 7.68 9.54
CA PHE A 89 -8.73 8.46 10.22
C PHE A 89 -9.07 9.95 10.30
N ILE A 90 -9.43 10.58 9.18
CA ILE A 90 -9.75 12.01 9.11
C ILE A 90 -11.00 12.34 9.96
N SER A 91 -12.11 11.65 9.71
CA SER A 91 -13.40 12.00 10.28
C SER A 91 -13.56 11.64 11.75
N ILE A 92 -12.75 10.71 12.28
CA ILE A 92 -12.85 10.25 13.67
C ILE A 92 -11.59 10.60 14.45
N SER A 93 -10.42 10.18 13.99
CA SER A 93 -9.18 10.35 14.77
C SER A 93 -8.72 11.80 14.79
N LEU A 94 -8.57 12.44 13.63
CA LEU A 94 -8.17 13.85 13.57
C LEU A 94 -9.24 14.79 14.14
N LYS A 95 -10.52 14.48 13.90
CA LYS A 95 -11.63 15.28 14.45
C LYS A 95 -11.63 15.31 15.99
N ASN A 96 -11.34 14.18 16.64
CA ASN A 96 -11.34 14.08 18.11
C ASN A 96 -9.97 14.43 18.74
N ASN A 97 -8.89 14.34 17.96
CA ASN A 97 -7.54 14.66 18.39
C ASN A 97 -6.72 15.17 17.17
N PRO A 98 -6.50 16.49 17.05
CA PRO A 98 -5.73 17.06 15.95
C PRO A 98 -4.31 16.49 15.81
N GLU A 99 -3.71 16.02 16.90
CA GLU A 99 -2.37 15.41 16.94
C GLU A 99 -2.38 13.90 16.63
N ALA A 100 -3.53 13.34 16.24
CA ALA A 100 -3.63 11.92 15.93
C ALA A 100 -2.75 11.57 14.73
N LYS A 101 -1.85 10.59 14.91
CA LYS A 101 -1.05 10.02 13.82
C LYS A 101 -1.75 8.82 13.21
N ILE A 102 -1.76 8.74 11.89
CA ILE A 102 -2.30 7.58 11.18
C ILE A 102 -1.46 6.33 11.47
N LYS A 103 -2.12 5.17 11.59
CA LYS A 103 -1.50 3.90 12.02
C LYS A 103 -1.84 2.78 11.07
N SER A 104 -0.85 1.99 10.67
CA SER A 104 -1.04 0.77 9.88
C SER A 104 -2.15 -0.12 10.46
N GLY A 105 -2.93 -0.76 9.59
CA GLY A 105 -3.98 -1.70 9.97
C GLY A 105 -3.45 -2.97 10.64
N GLU A 106 -4.36 -3.75 11.21
CA GLU A 106 -4.02 -4.94 12.01
C GLU A 106 -3.19 -5.98 11.25
N GLY A 107 -3.49 -6.23 9.97
CA GLY A 107 -2.71 -7.14 9.11
C GLY A 107 -1.33 -6.61 8.68
N CYS A 108 -1.05 -5.32 8.89
CA CYS A 108 0.27 -4.71 8.66
C CYS A 108 1.06 -4.54 9.97
N ARG A 109 0.45 -4.90 11.11
CA ARG A 109 1.13 -4.94 12.42
C ARG A 109 2.25 -5.98 12.46
N THR A 110 2.23 -6.93 11.52
CA THR A 110 3.35 -7.83 11.19
C THR A 110 4.65 -7.08 10.96
N CYS A 111 4.65 -5.85 10.42
CA CYS A 111 5.85 -5.03 10.29
C CYS A 111 6.47 -4.67 11.66
N PHE A 112 5.64 -4.48 12.69
CA PHE A 112 6.06 -4.21 14.07
C PHE A 112 6.42 -5.49 14.83
N GLN A 113 5.86 -6.63 14.41
CA GLN A 113 6.15 -7.96 14.95
C GLN A 113 7.27 -8.67 14.18
N ARG A 114 7.79 -8.04 13.12
CA ARG A 114 8.71 -8.67 12.15
C ARG A 114 9.92 -9.28 12.83
N LYS A 115 10.51 -8.59 13.82
CA LYS A 115 11.61 -9.11 14.62
C LYS A 115 11.21 -10.37 15.38
N LYS A 116 10.13 -10.32 16.17
CA LYS A 116 9.61 -11.49 16.91
C LYS A 116 9.26 -12.67 16.00
N ILE A 117 8.68 -12.39 14.82
CA ILE A 117 8.37 -13.42 13.83
C ILE A 117 9.65 -14.02 13.26
N SER A 118 10.62 -13.18 12.88
CA SER A 118 11.93 -13.58 12.38
C SER A 118 12.66 -14.49 13.37
N ASP A 119 12.69 -14.07 14.65
CA ASP A 119 13.30 -14.82 15.76
C ASP A 119 12.61 -16.18 15.94
N ALA A 120 11.27 -16.21 15.91
CA ALA A 120 10.48 -17.42 16.08
C ALA A 120 10.64 -18.43 14.93
N ILE A 121 10.90 -17.97 13.71
CA ILE A 121 11.05 -18.83 12.51
C ILE A 121 12.51 -19.03 12.09
N GLY A 122 13.48 -18.52 12.86
CA GLY A 122 14.91 -18.69 12.58
C GLY A 122 15.42 -17.96 11.32
N VAL A 123 14.66 -16.99 10.80
CA VAL A 123 15.08 -16.17 9.66
C VAL A 123 15.87 -14.97 10.18
N LYS A 124 16.97 -14.59 9.53
CA LYS A 124 17.68 -13.33 9.82
C LYS A 124 17.15 -12.22 8.91
N ILE A 125 16.57 -11.19 9.50
CA ILE A 125 16.23 -9.94 8.78
C ILE A 125 17.40 -8.96 8.87
N LYS A 126 17.67 -8.21 7.78
CA LYS A 126 18.59 -7.06 7.84
C LYS A 126 18.00 -6.00 8.77
N ASP A 127 18.70 -5.73 9.87
CA ASP A 127 18.45 -4.57 10.70
C ASP A 127 18.91 -3.32 9.94
N PHE A 128 17.96 -2.66 9.29
CA PHE A 128 18.16 -1.27 8.88
C PHE A 128 18.00 -0.45 10.15
N ASN A 129 19.12 -0.16 10.80
CA ASN A 129 19.17 0.76 11.93
C ASN A 129 18.41 2.04 11.55
N VAL A 130 17.32 2.30 12.27
CA VAL A 130 16.77 3.64 12.35
C VAL A 130 17.86 4.45 13.03
N THR A 131 18.54 5.31 12.28
CA THR A 131 19.38 6.36 12.86
C THR A 131 18.46 7.17 13.77
N GLN A 132 18.48 6.86 15.07
CA GLN A 132 17.98 7.76 16.08
C GLN A 132 18.88 8.99 15.99
N LYS A 133 18.41 10.05 15.35
CA LYS A 133 18.90 11.38 15.69
C LYS A 133 18.39 11.64 17.11
N ALA A 134 19.28 11.47 18.07
CA ALA A 134 19.15 12.08 19.37
C ALA A 134 19.21 13.60 19.19
N SER A 135 18.19 14.30 19.65
CA SER A 135 18.23 15.68 20.17
C SER A 135 16.97 15.88 21.00
#